data_AF-A0A354SN92-F1
#
_entry.id   AF-A0A354SN92-F1
#
_cell.length_a   1.000
_cell.length_b   1.000
_cell.length_c   1.000
_cell.angle_alpha   90.00
_cell.angle_beta   90.00
_cell.angle_gamma   90.00
#
_symmetry.space_group_name_H-M   'P 1'
#
loop_
_entity.id
_entity.type
_entity.pdbx_description
1 polymer ?
#
loop_
_entity_poly.entity_id
_entity_poly.type
_entity_poly.pdbx_seq_one_letter_code
_entity_poly.pdbx_strand_id
1 'polypeptide(L)'
;EIEFDAVADKGELVVYAVSEHIEFAGVHSGDATIQFPAQKMYVETLRRIKKIAKKIAKGLHISGPFNIQFLAKENDIKVIECNLRASRSFPFVSKVSKINFIEIATKIMLGLPYEKPSNTAFDLDYVGVKASQFSFSRLQKADPVLGVDMSSTGEVGCLGDDSPKALLTAMLSVGYRIPKKSILISSGNIRQKASLLSATKLLQEKGYEIYATDGTYDFFTSNGVNAKHCFWPDKEGTPQALDLLQEKKIELVINLPKNLTSHELTRGYKIRRSAIDHNIPLITNDRLADAFIRAFCSMNEEDIDIKSWDEY
;
A
#
# COMPACT_ATOMS: atom_id res chain seq x y z
N GLU A 1 9.21 -1.36 -0.70
CA GLU A 1 9.93 -2.47 -0.03
C GLU A 1 9.45 -3.77 -0.66
N ILE A 2 10.15 -4.88 -0.47
CA ILE A 2 9.85 -6.16 -1.13
C ILE A 2 9.83 -7.27 -0.09
N GLU A 3 8.78 -8.09 -0.15
CA GLU A 3 8.66 -9.29 0.66
C GLU A 3 8.93 -10.54 -0.17
N PHE A 4 9.76 -11.42 0.38
CA PHE A 4 10.07 -12.72 -0.18
C PHE A 4 9.63 -13.80 0.80
N ASP A 5 8.48 -14.42 0.53
CA ASP A 5 7.97 -15.55 1.30
C ASP A 5 8.38 -16.85 0.63
N ALA A 6 8.94 -17.78 1.38
CA ALA A 6 9.43 -19.02 0.80
C ALA A 6 9.43 -20.20 1.77
N VAL A 7 9.48 -21.38 1.18
CA VAL A 7 9.72 -22.63 1.87
C VAL A 7 10.97 -23.27 1.29
N ALA A 8 11.87 -23.72 2.17
CA ALA A 8 13.08 -24.43 1.79
C ALA A 8 13.12 -25.82 2.42
N ASP A 9 13.88 -26.72 1.82
CA ASP A 9 14.21 -28.05 2.34
C ASP A 9 15.73 -28.21 2.26
N LYS A 10 16.38 -28.36 3.41
CA LYS A 10 17.84 -28.46 3.56
C LYS A 10 18.60 -27.33 2.85
N GLY A 11 18.02 -26.13 2.89
CA GLY A 11 18.58 -24.91 2.30
C GLY A 11 18.31 -24.73 0.80
N GLU A 12 17.62 -25.66 0.14
CA GLU A 12 17.18 -25.53 -1.25
C GLU A 12 15.76 -24.97 -1.32
N LEU A 13 15.53 -23.97 -2.18
CA LEU A 13 14.21 -23.38 -2.35
C LEU A 13 13.22 -24.36 -3.01
N VAL A 14 12.10 -24.59 -2.33
CA VAL A 14 10.98 -25.43 -2.79
C VAL A 14 9.93 -24.58 -3.49
N VAL A 15 9.39 -23.58 -2.81
CA VAL A 15 8.39 -22.64 -3.34
C VAL A 15 8.67 -21.24 -2.80
N TYR A 16 8.36 -20.20 -3.59
CA TYR A 16 8.52 -18.81 -3.16
C TYR A 16 7.51 -17.87 -3.85
N ALA A 17 7.21 -16.77 -3.18
CA ALA A 17 6.42 -15.65 -3.69
C ALA A 17 7.21 -14.35 -3.49
N VAL A 18 7.16 -13.45 -4.47
CA VAL A 18 7.79 -12.13 -4.38
C VAL A 18 6.72 -11.07 -4.51
N SER A 19 6.51 -10.34 -3.42
CA SER A 19 5.47 -9.34 -3.30
C SER A 19 6.09 -7.95 -3.18
N GLU A 20 5.48 -6.96 -3.82
CA GLU A 20 5.93 -5.57 -3.80
C GLU A 20 5.05 -4.76 -2.85
N HIS A 21 5.63 -3.89 -2.02
CA HIS A 21 4.85 -2.88 -1.29
C HIS A 21 4.56 -1.68 -2.20
N ILE A 22 3.33 -1.18 -2.14
CA ILE A 22 2.93 0.06 -2.82
C ILE A 22 3.64 1.24 -2.14
N GLU A 23 3.63 1.29 -0.81
CA GLU A 23 4.35 2.28 -0.02
C GLU A 23 5.88 2.09 -0.15
N PHE A 24 6.62 3.18 0.03
CA PHE A 24 8.07 3.10 0.16
C PHE A 24 8.47 2.49 1.51
N ALA A 25 9.69 1.95 1.57
CA ALA A 25 10.28 1.50 2.82
C ALA A 25 10.28 2.63 3.86
N GLY A 26 9.97 2.29 5.10
CA GLY A 26 9.75 3.25 6.20
C GLY A 26 8.31 3.22 6.73
N VAL A 27 7.37 2.64 5.98
CA VAL A 27 6.12 2.11 6.52
C VAL A 27 6.35 0.67 6.92
N HIS A 28 5.92 0.29 8.11
CA HIS A 28 6.05 -1.08 8.60
C HIS A 28 5.35 -2.07 7.66
N SER A 29 5.99 -3.20 7.37
CA SER A 29 5.50 -4.22 6.44
C SER A 29 4.10 -4.78 6.77
N GLY A 30 3.70 -4.73 8.04
CA GLY A 30 2.34 -5.11 8.48
C GLY A 30 1.25 -4.12 8.13
N ASP A 31 1.60 -2.85 7.94
CA ASP A 31 0.66 -1.76 7.62
C ASP A 31 0.70 -1.40 6.12
N ALA A 32 1.75 -1.84 5.42
CA ALA A 32 1.92 -1.62 4.00
C ALA A 32 0.90 -2.41 3.17
N THR A 33 0.47 -1.78 2.09
CA THR A 33 -0.33 -2.39 1.04
C THR A 33 0.59 -3.20 0.13
N ILE A 34 0.32 -4.49 -0.03
CA ILE A 34 1.17 -5.44 -0.72
C ILE A 34 0.48 -5.89 -2.01
N GLN A 35 1.21 -5.96 -3.11
CA GLN A 35 0.75 -6.54 -4.38
C GLN A 35 1.56 -7.76 -4.76
N PHE A 36 0.88 -8.82 -5.18
CA PHE A 36 1.47 -10.08 -5.63
C PHE A 36 0.71 -10.60 -6.87
N PRO A 37 1.40 -10.95 -7.97
CA PRO A 37 2.83 -10.78 -8.22
C PRO A 37 3.29 -9.31 -8.20
N ALA A 38 4.60 -9.08 -7.99
CA ALA A 38 5.19 -7.74 -8.07
C ALA A 38 5.01 -7.12 -9.47
N GLN A 39 4.51 -5.88 -9.54
CA GLN A 39 4.10 -5.25 -10.82
C GLN A 39 5.14 -4.27 -11.39
N LYS A 40 5.86 -3.53 -10.55
CA LYS A 40 6.77 -2.45 -10.99
C LYS A 40 8.24 -2.80 -10.77
N MET A 41 8.56 -4.09 -10.72
CA MET A 41 9.91 -4.60 -10.49
C MET A 41 10.59 -5.07 -11.79
N TYR A 42 11.83 -4.65 -11.99
CA TYR A 42 12.65 -5.17 -13.08
C TYR A 42 12.94 -6.67 -12.90
N VAL A 43 12.93 -7.41 -14.00
CA VAL A 43 13.26 -8.85 -14.04
C VAL A 43 14.65 -9.13 -13.45
N GLU A 44 15.62 -8.22 -13.68
CA GLU A 44 16.95 -8.32 -13.09
C GLU A 44 16.90 -8.32 -11.56
N THR A 45 16.13 -7.39 -10.98
CA THR A 45 15.94 -7.25 -9.52
C THR A 45 15.33 -8.53 -8.94
N LEU A 46 14.30 -9.09 -9.59
CA LEU A 46 13.69 -10.36 -9.19
C LEU A 46 14.71 -11.52 -9.20
N ARG A 47 15.52 -11.63 -10.25
CA ARG A 47 16.58 -12.66 -10.36
C ARG A 47 17.63 -12.51 -9.26
N ARG A 48 18.05 -11.28 -8.96
CA ARG A 48 19.04 -10.99 -7.90
C ARG A 48 18.48 -11.31 -6.52
N ILE A 49 17.23 -10.93 -6.22
CA ILE A 49 16.55 -11.27 -4.97
C ILE A 49 16.50 -12.78 -4.78
N LYS A 50 16.07 -13.53 -5.81
CA LYS A 50 16.05 -15.00 -5.77
C LYS A 50 17.44 -15.59 -5.50
N LYS A 51 18.50 -15.04 -6.11
CA LYS A 51 19.88 -15.48 -5.88
C LYS A 51 20.33 -15.22 -4.44
N ILE A 52 20.00 -14.07 -3.87
CA ILE A 52 20.32 -13.73 -2.48
C ILE A 52 19.54 -14.65 -1.52
N ALA A 53 18.23 -14.84 -1.74
CA ALA A 53 17.39 -15.72 -0.94
C ALA A 53 17.90 -17.17 -0.94
N LYS A 54 18.32 -17.71 -2.08
CA LYS A 54 18.96 -19.05 -2.17
C LYS A 54 20.22 -19.15 -1.32
N LYS A 55 21.08 -18.12 -1.35
CA LYS A 55 22.31 -18.11 -0.54
C LYS A 55 22.00 -18.07 0.95
N ILE A 56 21.00 -17.28 1.36
CA ILE A 56 20.55 -17.20 2.76
C ILE A 56 19.96 -18.54 3.21
N ALA A 57 19.04 -19.12 2.42
CA ALA A 57 18.44 -20.42 2.73
C ALA A 57 19.49 -21.53 2.90
N LYS A 58 20.48 -21.58 1.98
CA LYS A 58 21.58 -22.53 2.05
C LYS A 58 22.51 -22.29 3.24
N GLY A 59 22.88 -21.03 3.50
CA GLY A 59 23.78 -20.66 4.59
C GLY A 59 23.18 -20.89 5.98
N LEU A 60 21.86 -20.80 6.11
CA LEU A 60 21.13 -21.04 7.36
C LEU A 60 20.54 -22.46 7.45
N HIS A 61 20.79 -23.33 6.47
CA HIS A 61 20.26 -24.69 6.41
C HIS A 61 18.73 -24.78 6.64
N ILE A 62 17.98 -23.86 6.03
CA ILE A 62 16.54 -23.72 6.28
C ILE A 62 15.78 -24.95 5.76
N SER A 63 14.99 -25.56 6.65
CA SER A 63 14.01 -26.61 6.34
C SER A 63 12.66 -26.23 6.93
N GLY A 64 11.79 -25.61 6.14
CA GLY A 64 10.54 -25.02 6.60
C GLY A 64 10.28 -23.62 6.00
N PRO A 65 9.34 -22.87 6.58
CA PRO A 65 8.94 -21.57 6.07
C PRO A 65 9.89 -20.46 6.56
N PHE A 66 10.15 -19.49 5.70
CA PHE A 66 10.90 -18.29 6.06
C PHE A 66 10.45 -17.10 5.21
N ASN A 67 10.76 -15.90 5.69
CA ASN A 67 10.50 -14.65 5.00
C ASN A 67 11.76 -13.79 5.00
N ILE A 68 11.99 -13.04 3.92
CA ILE A 68 13.05 -12.05 3.82
C ILE A 68 12.46 -10.74 3.33
N GLN A 69 12.79 -9.65 4.02
CA GLN A 69 12.45 -8.30 3.60
C GLN A 69 13.65 -7.66 2.89
N PHE A 70 13.40 -7.04 1.75
CA PHE A 70 14.41 -6.38 0.93
C PHE A 70 14.09 -4.92 0.69
N LEU A 71 15.14 -4.10 0.66
CA LEU A 71 15.12 -2.77 0.09
C LEU A 71 15.70 -2.84 -1.32
N ALA A 72 14.96 -2.34 -2.32
CA ALA A 72 15.48 -2.15 -3.67
C ALA A 72 15.41 -0.68 -4.06
N LYS A 73 16.54 -0.12 -4.51
CA LYS A 73 16.64 1.23 -5.06
C LYS A 73 17.59 1.21 -6.24
N GLU A 74 17.13 1.64 -7.42
CA GLU A 74 17.96 1.70 -8.64
C GLU A 74 18.69 0.36 -8.92
N ASN A 75 17.98 -0.76 -8.75
CA ASN A 75 18.50 -2.14 -8.83
C ASN A 75 19.58 -2.52 -7.81
N ASP A 76 20.01 -1.65 -6.90
CA ASP A 76 20.75 -2.07 -5.71
C ASP A 76 19.78 -2.70 -4.70
N ILE A 77 20.19 -3.81 -4.11
CA ILE A 77 19.36 -4.64 -3.23
C ILE A 77 20.09 -4.78 -1.90
N LYS A 78 19.41 -4.41 -0.82
CA LYS A 78 19.83 -4.66 0.56
C LYS A 78 18.83 -5.60 1.22
N VAL A 79 19.34 -6.50 2.06
CA VAL A 79 18.51 -7.30 2.96
C VAL A 79 18.24 -6.45 4.19
N ILE A 80 16.97 -6.34 4.59
CA ILE A 80 16.56 -5.68 5.83
C ILE A 80 16.67 -6.70 6.95
N GLU A 81 15.91 -7.78 6.87
CA GLU A 81 15.90 -8.87 7.84
C GLU A 81 15.50 -10.21 7.21
N CYS A 82 15.81 -11.31 7.91
CA CYS A 82 15.33 -12.64 7.57
C CYS A 82 14.62 -13.26 8.79
N ASN A 83 13.35 -13.59 8.62
CA ASN A 83 12.53 -14.26 9.61
C ASN A 83 12.50 -15.76 9.32
N LEU A 84 13.11 -16.57 10.19
CA LEU A 84 13.13 -18.05 10.10
C LEU A 84 11.82 -18.68 10.60
N ARG A 85 10.69 -18.20 10.07
CA ARG A 85 9.34 -18.65 10.38
C ARG A 85 8.38 -18.23 9.28
N ALA A 86 7.16 -18.75 9.32
CA ALA A 86 6.07 -18.20 8.51
C ALA A 86 5.83 -16.72 8.86
N SER A 87 5.61 -15.91 7.83
CA SER A 87 5.19 -14.52 7.95
C SER A 87 3.66 -14.41 7.89
N ARG A 88 3.16 -13.21 8.18
CA ARG A 88 1.72 -12.92 8.11
C ARG A 88 1.17 -12.93 6.68
N SER A 89 2.02 -12.81 5.66
CA SER A 89 1.62 -12.81 4.24
C SER A 89 1.46 -14.22 3.66
N PHE A 90 1.89 -15.29 4.36
CA PHE A 90 1.77 -16.67 3.87
C PHE A 90 0.34 -17.07 3.47
N PRO A 91 -0.71 -16.78 4.28
CA PRO A 91 -2.09 -17.06 3.88
C PRO A 91 -2.49 -16.33 2.60
N PHE A 92 -2.12 -15.04 2.48
CA PHE A 92 -2.41 -14.22 1.31
C PHE A 92 -1.73 -14.78 0.05
N VAL A 93 -0.40 -14.97 0.07
CA VAL A 93 0.32 -15.48 -1.11
C VAL A 93 -0.12 -16.89 -1.48
N SER A 94 -0.47 -17.73 -0.50
CA SER A 94 -0.98 -19.08 -0.75
C SER A 94 -2.33 -19.07 -1.46
N LYS A 95 -3.22 -18.13 -1.09
CA LYS A 95 -4.53 -17.97 -1.74
C LYS A 95 -4.39 -17.41 -3.15
N VAL A 96 -3.52 -16.43 -3.36
CA VAL A 96 -3.30 -15.84 -4.69
C VAL A 96 -2.59 -16.81 -5.62
N SER A 97 -1.65 -17.62 -5.13
CA SER A 97 -0.90 -18.55 -5.98
C SER A 97 -1.55 -19.92 -6.14
N LYS A 98 -2.67 -20.19 -5.46
CA LYS A 98 -3.30 -21.52 -5.32
C LYS A 98 -2.35 -22.63 -4.81
N ILE A 99 -1.29 -22.25 -4.09
CA ILE A 99 -0.32 -23.20 -3.53
C ILE A 99 -0.30 -23.01 -2.02
N ASN A 100 -0.58 -24.06 -1.26
CA ASN A 100 -0.54 -23.97 0.20
C ASN A 100 0.90 -24.07 0.73
N PHE A 101 1.54 -22.92 0.95
CA PHE A 101 2.92 -22.87 1.43
C PHE A 101 3.07 -23.53 2.81
N ILE A 102 2.07 -23.38 3.69
CA ILE A 102 2.09 -23.93 5.05
C ILE A 102 2.02 -25.45 5.04
N GLU A 103 1.21 -26.03 4.15
CA GLU A 103 1.15 -27.48 3.98
C GLU A 103 2.49 -28.05 3.54
N ILE A 104 3.12 -27.46 2.52
CA ILE A 104 4.45 -27.87 2.03
C ILE A 104 5.49 -27.73 3.15
N ALA A 105 5.50 -26.59 3.84
CA ALA A 105 6.41 -26.35 4.96
C ALA A 105 6.23 -27.37 6.08
N THR A 106 4.99 -27.73 6.42
CA THR A 106 4.68 -28.72 7.45
C THR A 106 5.15 -30.11 7.06
N LYS A 107 4.89 -30.53 5.81
CA LYS A 107 5.38 -31.81 5.26
C LYS A 107 6.90 -31.90 5.35
N ILE A 108 7.62 -30.84 4.95
CA ILE A 108 9.09 -30.77 5.05
C ILE A 108 9.56 -30.91 6.50
N MET A 109 8.98 -30.14 7.43
CA MET A 109 9.38 -30.19 8.85
C MET A 109 9.12 -31.55 9.50
N LEU A 110 8.11 -32.28 9.04
CA LEU A 110 7.79 -33.63 9.50
C LEU A 110 8.54 -34.74 8.75
N GLY A 111 9.33 -34.41 7.72
CA GLY A 111 10.00 -35.40 6.86
C GLY A 111 9.04 -36.21 5.99
N LEU A 112 7.83 -35.71 5.74
CA LEU A 112 6.83 -36.34 4.89
C LEU A 112 7.09 -36.03 3.42
N PRO A 113 6.69 -36.92 2.49
CA PRO A 113 6.78 -36.65 1.06
C PRO A 113 5.90 -35.44 0.70
N TYR A 114 6.40 -34.60 -0.20
CA TYR A 114 5.69 -33.46 -0.77
C TYR A 114 5.96 -33.37 -2.27
N GLU A 115 5.02 -32.79 -3.00
CA GLU A 115 5.21 -32.46 -4.41
C GLU A 115 5.74 -31.04 -4.54
N LYS A 116 6.79 -30.88 -5.33
CA LYS A 116 7.32 -29.55 -5.62
C LYS A 116 6.41 -28.88 -6.65
N PRO A 117 5.84 -27.69 -6.35
CA PRO A 117 4.99 -27.01 -7.31
C PRO A 117 5.74 -26.72 -8.62
N SER A 118 5.09 -27.01 -9.76
CA SER A 118 5.60 -26.68 -11.10
C SER A 118 5.44 -25.20 -11.44
N ASN A 119 4.39 -24.58 -10.91
CA ASN A 119 3.97 -23.25 -11.34
C ASN A 119 4.85 -22.17 -10.73
N THR A 120 5.22 -21.19 -11.55
CA THR A 120 5.90 -19.99 -11.09
C THR A 120 4.87 -18.87 -10.94
N ALA A 121 5.10 -17.95 -10.00
CA ALA A 121 4.23 -16.76 -9.85
C ALA A 121 4.12 -15.89 -11.12
N PHE A 122 4.91 -16.17 -12.18
CA PHE A 122 4.83 -15.50 -13.47
C PHE A 122 3.67 -15.98 -14.34
N ASP A 123 3.01 -17.07 -13.95
CA ASP A 123 1.94 -17.71 -14.73
C ASP A 123 0.54 -17.28 -14.25
N LEU A 124 0.44 -16.26 -13.39
CA LEU A 124 -0.85 -15.74 -12.90
C LEU A 124 -1.36 -14.64 -13.82
N ASP A 125 -2.57 -14.83 -14.37
CA ASP A 125 -3.28 -13.86 -15.22
C ASP A 125 -4.01 -12.77 -14.41
N TYR A 126 -3.78 -12.71 -13.10
CA TYR A 126 -4.42 -11.79 -12.17
C TYR A 126 -3.46 -11.33 -11.08
N VAL A 127 -3.87 -10.31 -10.33
CA VAL A 127 -3.11 -9.68 -9.26
C VAL A 127 -3.89 -9.78 -7.95
N GLY A 128 -3.22 -10.18 -6.89
CA GLY A 128 -3.67 -10.02 -5.53
C GLY A 128 -3.16 -8.72 -4.92
N VAL A 129 -4.01 -8.00 -4.20
CA VAL A 129 -3.64 -6.88 -3.33
C VAL A 129 -4.09 -7.17 -1.91
N LYS A 130 -3.15 -7.02 -0.96
CA LYS A 130 -3.40 -7.07 0.46
C LYS A 130 -3.38 -5.65 1.02
N ALA A 131 -4.46 -5.21 1.66
CA ALA A 131 -4.53 -3.90 2.32
C ALA A 131 -4.81 -4.07 3.82
N SER A 132 -4.25 -3.18 4.64
CA SER A 132 -4.36 -3.26 6.09
C SER A 132 -5.60 -2.54 6.62
N GLN A 133 -6.29 -3.17 7.56
CA GLN A 133 -7.42 -2.61 8.29
C GLN A 133 -6.93 -1.94 9.57
N PHE A 134 -7.27 -0.67 9.74
CA PHE A 134 -6.90 0.12 10.91
C PHE A 134 -8.09 0.38 11.83
N SER A 135 -7.79 0.53 13.13
CA SER A 135 -8.75 0.82 14.19
C SER A 135 -8.64 2.26 14.74
N PHE A 136 -8.11 3.21 13.95
CA PHE A 136 -7.89 4.60 14.39
C PHE A 136 -9.17 5.35 14.81
N SER A 137 -10.35 4.90 14.36
CA SER A 137 -11.65 5.41 14.81
C SER A 137 -11.94 5.06 16.28
N ARG A 138 -11.37 3.97 16.80
CA ARG A 138 -11.56 3.51 18.18
C ARG A 138 -10.52 4.08 19.15
N LEU A 139 -9.41 4.61 18.64
CA LEU A 139 -8.33 5.17 19.45
C LEU A 139 -8.38 6.70 19.41
N GLN A 140 -9.12 7.29 20.35
CA GLN A 140 -9.12 8.74 20.51
C GLN A 140 -7.71 9.24 20.85
N LYS A 141 -7.32 10.37 20.25
CA LYS A 141 -6.01 11.02 20.37
C LYS A 141 -4.82 10.32 19.70
N ALA A 142 -5.02 9.16 19.08
CA ALA A 142 -3.99 8.56 18.23
C ALA A 142 -3.89 9.32 16.90
N ASP A 143 -2.66 9.60 16.47
CA ASP A 143 -2.37 10.18 15.16
C ASP A 143 -2.41 9.07 14.09
N PRO A 144 -3.28 9.14 13.07
CA PRO A 144 -3.40 8.11 12.05
C PRO A 144 -2.33 8.29 10.96
N VAL A 145 -1.05 8.20 11.35
CA VAL A 145 0.10 8.20 10.44
C VAL A 145 0.78 6.85 10.50
N LEU A 146 1.12 6.33 9.33
CA LEU A 146 1.88 5.09 9.22
C LEU A 146 3.37 5.39 9.47
N GLY A 147 4.00 4.54 10.29
CA GLY A 147 5.42 4.66 10.64
C GLY A 147 6.11 3.30 10.59
N VAL A 148 7.26 3.21 11.28
CA VAL A 148 8.05 1.97 11.36
C VAL A 148 7.46 0.92 12.31
N ASP A 149 6.50 1.31 13.15
CA ASP A 149 5.77 0.40 14.04
C ASP A 149 4.41 0.03 13.45
N MET A 150 4.03 -1.23 13.60
CA MET A 150 2.73 -1.74 13.14
C MET A 150 1.58 -1.19 13.99
N SER A 151 0.58 -0.61 13.34
CA SER A 151 -0.64 -0.10 13.99
C SER A 151 -1.94 -0.77 13.49
N SER A 152 -1.88 -1.54 12.41
CA SER A 152 -3.05 -2.24 11.87
C SER A 152 -3.49 -3.42 12.75
N THR A 153 -4.78 -3.72 12.69
CA THR A 153 -5.42 -4.78 13.48
C THR A 153 -5.90 -5.96 12.65
N GLY A 154 -5.97 -5.80 11.34
CA GLY A 154 -6.43 -6.83 10.40
C GLY A 154 -6.00 -6.50 8.98
N GLU A 155 -6.44 -7.32 8.03
CA GLU A 155 -6.09 -7.19 6.62
C GLU A 155 -7.23 -7.73 5.76
N VAL A 156 -7.30 -7.25 4.51
CA VAL A 156 -8.11 -7.84 3.45
C VAL A 156 -7.18 -8.27 2.33
N GLY A 157 -7.50 -9.39 1.68
CA GLY A 157 -6.85 -9.83 0.45
C GLY A 157 -7.88 -9.85 -0.67
N CYS A 158 -7.65 -9.07 -1.72
CA CYS A 158 -8.54 -9.00 -2.88
C CYS A 158 -7.79 -9.40 -4.14
N LEU A 159 -8.49 -10.05 -5.06
CA LEU A 159 -8.00 -10.39 -6.39
C LEU A 159 -8.61 -9.46 -7.43
N GLY A 160 -7.92 -9.25 -8.52
CA GLY A 160 -8.43 -8.55 -9.70
C GLY A 160 -7.60 -8.90 -10.93
N ASP A 161 -8.22 -8.80 -12.11
CA ASP A 161 -7.55 -9.09 -13.39
C ASP A 161 -6.34 -8.19 -13.64
N ASP A 162 -6.32 -7.01 -13.02
CA ASP A 162 -5.19 -6.10 -13.04
C ASP A 162 -4.97 -5.44 -11.66
N SER A 163 -3.79 -4.83 -11.51
CA SER A 163 -3.39 -4.17 -10.27
C SER A 163 -4.33 -3.02 -9.85
N PRO A 164 -4.76 -2.11 -10.74
CA PRO A 164 -5.75 -1.08 -10.40
C PRO A 164 -7.08 -1.63 -9.86
N LYS A 165 -7.67 -2.66 -10.50
CA LYS A 165 -8.91 -3.32 -10.04
C LYS A 165 -8.70 -3.95 -8.66
N ALA A 166 -7.65 -4.75 -8.50
CA ALA A 166 -7.36 -5.41 -7.23
C ALA A 166 -7.12 -4.40 -6.10
N LEU A 167 -6.41 -3.30 -6.38
CA LEU A 167 -6.17 -2.22 -5.42
C LEU A 167 -7.47 -1.50 -5.03
N LEU A 168 -8.29 -1.12 -6.01
CA LEU A 168 -9.56 -0.44 -5.74
C LEU A 168 -10.46 -1.30 -4.86
N THR A 169 -10.63 -2.57 -5.21
CA THR A 169 -11.41 -3.55 -4.41
C THR A 169 -10.85 -3.69 -3.00
N ALA A 170 -9.53 -3.79 -2.84
CA ALA A 170 -8.89 -3.88 -1.52
C ALA A 170 -9.16 -2.63 -0.66
N MET A 171 -9.00 -1.45 -1.24
CA MET A 171 -9.21 -0.18 -0.55
C MET A 171 -10.68 0.01 -0.15
N LEU A 172 -11.62 -0.31 -1.05
CA LEU A 172 -13.06 -0.31 -0.74
C LEU A 172 -13.43 -1.31 0.36
N SER A 173 -12.79 -2.49 0.37
CA SER A 173 -13.03 -3.55 1.36
C SER A 173 -12.55 -3.17 2.77
N VAL A 174 -11.47 -2.39 2.90
CA VAL A 174 -11.04 -1.83 4.21
C VAL A 174 -11.83 -0.60 4.65
N GLY A 175 -12.83 -0.20 3.85
CA GLY A 175 -13.79 0.85 4.19
C GLY A 175 -13.56 2.21 3.54
N TYR A 176 -12.64 2.33 2.57
CA TYR A 176 -12.56 3.55 1.77
C TYR A 176 -13.79 3.69 0.88
N ARG A 177 -14.03 4.91 0.42
CA ARG A 177 -15.09 5.26 -0.52
C ARG A 177 -14.49 6.09 -1.64
N ILE A 178 -15.02 5.91 -2.85
CA ILE A 178 -14.66 6.77 -3.98
C ILE A 178 -15.30 8.14 -3.72
N PRO A 179 -14.53 9.23 -3.73
CA PRO A 179 -15.11 10.56 -3.62
C PRO A 179 -15.99 10.83 -4.84
N LYS A 180 -17.09 11.58 -4.65
CA LYS A 180 -17.99 11.96 -5.75
C LYS A 180 -17.60 13.29 -6.36
N LYS A 181 -17.08 14.22 -5.55
CA LYS A 181 -16.88 15.59 -5.96
C LYS A 181 -15.62 16.24 -5.41
N SER A 182 -15.25 16.03 -4.15
CA SER A 182 -14.26 16.92 -3.51
C SER A 182 -13.16 16.20 -2.73
N ILE A 183 -11.93 16.67 -2.94
CA ILE A 183 -10.72 16.06 -2.38
C ILE A 183 -9.83 17.15 -1.80
N LEU A 184 -9.36 16.94 -0.57
CA LEU A 184 -8.36 17.80 0.07
C LEU A 184 -6.97 17.18 -0.08
N ILE A 185 -6.04 17.89 -0.70
CA ILE A 185 -4.65 17.48 -0.84
C ILE A 185 -3.75 18.44 -0.06
N SER A 186 -3.03 17.90 0.90
CA SER A 186 -2.03 18.60 1.66
C SER A 186 -0.73 17.81 1.62
N SER A 187 0.24 18.34 0.89
CA SER A 187 1.50 17.67 0.61
C SER A 187 2.69 18.50 1.07
N GLY A 188 3.64 17.79 1.66
CA GLY A 188 4.81 18.34 2.29
C GLY A 188 5.90 18.80 1.34
N ASN A 189 6.76 17.85 0.97
CA ASN A 189 7.97 18.11 0.22
C ASN A 189 7.68 18.19 -1.29
N ILE A 190 8.60 18.78 -2.05
CA ILE A 190 8.44 18.97 -3.50
C ILE A 190 8.32 17.65 -4.26
N ARG A 191 8.99 16.60 -3.78
CA ARG A 191 8.97 15.26 -4.39
C ARG A 191 7.59 14.62 -4.31
N GLN A 192 6.94 14.71 -3.15
CA GLN A 192 5.57 14.24 -2.91
C GLN A 192 4.55 15.04 -3.76
N LYS A 193 4.77 16.34 -3.91
CA LYS A 193 3.91 17.18 -4.78
C LYS A 193 4.06 16.79 -6.25
N ALA A 194 5.29 16.56 -6.69
CA ALA A 194 5.59 16.12 -8.05
C ALA A 194 5.03 14.71 -8.33
N SER A 195 5.10 13.78 -7.37
CA SER A 195 4.54 12.43 -7.55
C SER A 195 3.02 12.44 -7.69
N LEU A 196 2.32 13.33 -7.00
CA LEU A 196 0.86 13.47 -7.10
C LEU A 196 0.38 14.28 -8.31
N LEU A 197 1.22 15.11 -8.93
CA LEU A 197 0.80 16.08 -9.96
C LEU A 197 -0.01 15.44 -11.09
N SER A 198 0.44 14.31 -11.62
CA SER A 198 -0.28 13.61 -12.70
C SER A 198 -1.63 13.06 -12.27
N ALA A 199 -1.73 12.50 -11.06
CA ALA A 199 -3.00 12.02 -10.51
C ALA A 199 -3.95 13.19 -10.24
N THR A 200 -3.43 14.32 -9.76
CA THR A 200 -4.21 15.54 -9.55
C THR A 200 -4.73 16.15 -10.85
N LYS A 201 -3.95 16.11 -11.94
CA LYS A 201 -4.45 16.51 -13.27
C LYS A 201 -5.60 15.62 -13.75
N LEU A 202 -5.49 14.30 -13.55
CA LEU A 202 -6.55 13.36 -13.87
C LEU A 202 -7.85 13.64 -13.09
N LEU A 203 -7.72 14.00 -11.80
CA LEU A 203 -8.87 14.43 -10.99
C LEU A 203 -9.56 15.66 -11.58
N GLN A 204 -8.78 16.67 -12.00
CA GLN A 204 -9.32 17.86 -12.64
C GLN A 204 -10.03 17.53 -13.95
N GLU A 205 -9.44 16.68 -14.79
CA GLU A 205 -10.04 16.23 -16.05
C GLU A 205 -11.39 15.52 -15.84
N LYS A 206 -11.52 14.79 -14.73
CA LYS A 206 -12.76 14.12 -14.31
C LYS A 206 -13.75 15.05 -13.59
N GLY A 207 -13.41 16.32 -13.40
CA GLY A 207 -14.30 17.33 -12.82
C GLY A 207 -14.34 17.38 -11.29
N TYR A 208 -13.35 16.76 -10.61
CA TYR A 208 -13.24 16.84 -9.16
C TYR A 208 -12.82 18.23 -8.68
N GLU A 209 -13.44 18.70 -7.61
CA GLU A 209 -13.02 19.88 -6.86
C GLU A 209 -11.83 19.55 -5.96
N ILE A 210 -10.66 20.07 -6.33
CA ILE A 210 -9.42 19.87 -5.58
C ILE A 210 -9.22 21.05 -4.62
N TYR A 211 -9.18 20.77 -3.32
CA TYR A 211 -8.78 21.73 -2.30
C TYR A 211 -7.33 21.49 -1.91
N ALA A 212 -6.54 22.55 -1.73
CA ALA A 212 -5.13 22.43 -1.38
C ALA A 212 -4.68 23.48 -0.36
N THR A 213 -3.85 23.03 0.58
CA THR A 213 -3.22 23.91 1.59
C THR A 213 -2.10 24.74 0.96
N ASP A 214 -1.89 25.98 1.41
CA ASP A 214 -0.84 26.95 0.98
C ASP A 214 0.20 26.44 -0.04
N GLY A 215 1.31 25.83 0.40
CA GLY A 215 2.39 25.46 -0.50
C GLY A 215 2.05 24.32 -1.45
N THR A 216 0.97 23.57 -1.22
CA THR A 216 0.42 22.59 -2.17
C THR A 216 -0.41 23.30 -3.24
N TYR A 217 -1.20 24.29 -2.85
CA TYR A 217 -1.96 25.15 -3.76
C TYR A 217 -1.04 25.91 -4.71
N ASP A 218 0.00 26.58 -4.20
CA ASP A 218 0.95 27.33 -5.02
C ASP A 218 1.64 26.43 -6.08
N PHE A 219 2.02 25.23 -5.66
CA PHE A 219 2.65 24.26 -6.56
C PHE A 219 1.70 23.78 -7.65
N PHE A 220 0.48 23.39 -7.29
CA PHE A 220 -0.49 22.85 -8.24
C PHE A 220 -0.97 23.91 -9.24
N THR A 221 -1.27 25.12 -8.77
CA THR A 221 -1.66 26.25 -9.64
C THR A 221 -0.56 26.62 -10.62
N SER A 222 0.69 26.70 -10.15
CA SER A 222 1.86 26.95 -11.01
C SER A 222 2.08 25.86 -12.06
N ASN A 223 1.51 24.65 -11.88
CA ASN A 223 1.63 23.52 -12.80
C ASN A 223 0.34 23.22 -13.58
N GLY A 224 -0.60 24.17 -13.62
CA GLY A 224 -1.82 24.10 -14.45
C GLY A 224 -2.98 23.32 -13.82
N VAL A 225 -2.99 23.15 -12.50
CA VAL A 225 -4.11 22.58 -11.75
C VAL A 225 -4.92 23.70 -11.09
N ASN A 226 -6.20 23.78 -11.41
CA ASN A 226 -7.21 24.66 -10.82
C ASN A 226 -7.66 24.13 -9.44
N ALA A 227 -6.77 24.23 -8.47
CA ALA A 227 -7.09 23.93 -7.08
C ALA A 227 -7.79 25.12 -6.41
N LYS A 228 -8.63 24.86 -5.40
CA LYS A 228 -9.17 25.85 -4.47
C LYS A 228 -8.26 25.93 -3.25
N HIS A 229 -7.89 27.13 -2.84
CA HIS A 229 -7.03 27.33 -1.68
C HIS A 229 -7.83 27.09 -0.38
N CYS A 230 -7.21 26.44 0.59
CA CYS A 230 -7.72 26.36 1.95
C CYS A 230 -6.59 26.59 2.97
N PHE A 231 -6.93 27.22 4.10
CA PHE A 231 -5.96 27.58 5.12
C PHE A 231 -5.76 26.46 6.12
N TRP A 232 -4.54 26.39 6.66
CA TRP A 232 -4.23 25.55 7.81
C TRP A 232 -5.00 26.00 9.06
N PRO A 233 -5.25 25.10 10.04
CA PRO A 233 -6.02 25.42 11.25
C PRO A 233 -5.43 26.50 12.15
N ASP A 234 -4.18 26.87 11.95
CA ASP A 234 -3.44 27.84 12.76
C ASP A 234 -3.12 29.12 12.00
N LYS A 235 -3.66 29.29 10.80
CA LYS A 235 -3.57 30.52 10.02
C LYS A 235 -4.91 31.22 9.97
N GLU A 236 -4.88 32.54 9.94
CA GLU A 236 -6.05 33.34 9.64
C GLU A 236 -6.41 33.21 8.15
N GLY A 237 -7.69 33.01 7.86
CA GLY A 237 -8.21 32.89 6.50
C GLY A 237 -9.42 31.96 6.39
N THR A 238 -10.16 32.09 5.30
CA THR A 238 -11.33 31.26 4.97
C THR A 238 -11.29 30.84 3.49
N PRO A 239 -11.65 29.59 3.14
CA PRO A 239 -12.11 28.53 4.03
C PRO A 239 -10.95 27.83 4.76
N GLN A 240 -11.15 27.41 6.03
CA GLN A 240 -10.19 26.55 6.71
C GLN A 240 -10.38 25.08 6.35
N ALA A 241 -9.29 24.32 6.35
CA ALA A 241 -9.35 22.87 6.10
C ALA A 241 -10.25 22.12 7.10
N LEU A 242 -10.28 22.53 8.38
CA LEU A 242 -11.14 21.91 9.39
C LEU A 242 -12.61 22.19 9.14
N ASP A 243 -12.98 23.42 8.80
CA ASP A 243 -14.36 23.81 8.52
C ASP A 243 -14.91 22.99 7.35
N LEU A 244 -14.11 22.84 6.28
CA LEU A 244 -14.47 22.02 5.12
C LEU A 244 -14.71 20.54 5.48
N LEU A 245 -13.96 19.99 6.44
CA LEU A 245 -14.15 18.62 6.91
C LEU A 245 -15.39 18.48 7.81
N GLN A 246 -15.60 19.43 8.72
CA GLN A 246 -16.76 19.45 9.62
C GLN A 246 -18.07 19.60 8.86
N GLU A 247 -18.09 20.47 7.85
CA GLU A 247 -19.23 20.68 6.95
C GLU A 247 -19.42 19.53 5.93
N LYS A 248 -18.56 18.49 5.98
CA LYS A 248 -18.54 17.35 5.03
C LYS A 248 -18.47 17.79 3.57
N LYS A 249 -17.80 18.92 3.30
CA LYS A 249 -17.52 19.42 1.95
C LYS A 249 -16.38 18.69 1.28
N ILE A 250 -15.62 17.86 2.00
CA ILE A 250 -14.51 17.04 1.49
C ILE A 250 -14.86 15.57 1.69
N GLU A 251 -14.65 14.75 0.67
CA GLU A 251 -14.97 13.32 0.67
C GLU A 251 -13.74 12.41 0.69
N LEU A 252 -12.55 12.96 0.41
CA LEU A 252 -11.26 12.26 0.54
C LEU A 252 -10.19 13.24 1.00
N VAL A 253 -9.37 12.82 1.97
CA VAL A 253 -8.20 13.58 2.43
C VAL A 253 -6.92 12.85 2.08
N ILE A 254 -6.02 13.55 1.40
CA ILE A 254 -4.63 13.12 1.19
C ILE A 254 -3.75 14.07 2.00
N ASN A 255 -3.22 13.59 3.12
CA ASN A 255 -2.36 14.38 3.99
C ASN A 255 -1.00 13.70 4.15
N LEU A 256 0.00 14.22 3.43
CA LEU A 256 1.35 13.68 3.42
C LEU A 256 2.23 14.44 4.42
N PRO A 257 2.69 13.80 5.51
CA PRO A 257 3.59 14.45 6.45
C PRO A 257 4.92 14.80 5.77
N LYS A 258 5.46 15.99 6.07
CA LYS A 258 6.71 16.49 5.49
C LYS A 258 7.92 16.16 6.36
N ASN A 259 7.80 16.32 7.67
CA ASN A 259 8.81 15.93 8.66
C ASN A 259 8.18 15.66 10.04
N LEU A 260 9.01 15.22 10.99
CA LEU A 260 8.62 14.95 12.39
C LEU A 260 8.69 16.20 13.28
N THR A 261 8.69 17.42 12.72
CA THR A 261 8.71 18.63 13.56
C THR A 261 7.39 18.78 14.31
N SER A 262 7.47 19.20 15.58
CA SER A 262 6.33 19.34 16.49
C SER A 262 5.19 20.18 15.89
N HIS A 263 5.53 21.22 15.13
CA HIS A 263 4.56 22.09 14.48
C HIS A 263 3.83 21.43 13.30
N GLU A 264 4.55 20.73 12.41
CA GLU A 264 3.92 20.02 11.29
C GLU A 264 3.13 18.82 11.77
N LEU A 265 3.64 18.11 12.78
CA LEU A 265 2.91 17.06 13.48
C LEU A 265 1.59 17.63 14.01
N THR A 266 1.58 18.79 14.67
CA THR A 266 0.36 19.38 15.23
C THR A 266 -0.66 19.81 14.16
N ARG A 267 -0.23 20.46 13.07
CA ARG A 267 -1.14 20.91 12.00
C ARG A 267 -1.72 19.75 11.21
N GLY A 268 -0.84 18.85 10.75
CA GLY A 268 -1.24 17.66 10.00
C GLY A 268 -2.10 16.73 10.85
N TYR A 269 -1.75 16.54 12.12
CA TYR A 269 -2.53 15.75 13.07
C TYR A 269 -3.97 16.24 13.16
N LYS A 270 -4.20 17.55 13.31
CA LYS A 270 -5.57 18.09 13.40
C LYS A 270 -6.42 17.74 12.17
N ILE A 271 -5.86 17.90 10.96
CA ILE A 271 -6.55 17.55 9.71
C ILE A 271 -6.83 16.05 9.66
N ARG A 272 -5.81 15.22 9.91
CA ARG A 272 -5.92 13.76 9.87
C ARG A 272 -6.93 13.22 10.89
N ARG A 273 -6.87 13.71 12.12
CA ARG A 273 -7.79 13.34 13.20
C ARG A 273 -9.21 13.76 12.86
N SER A 274 -9.40 14.99 12.36
CA SER A 274 -10.69 15.47 11.90
C SER A 274 -11.25 14.61 10.76
N ALA A 275 -10.41 14.17 9.80
CA ALA A 275 -10.86 13.28 8.73
C ALA A 275 -11.40 11.96 9.29
N ILE A 276 -10.65 11.29 10.17
CA ILE A 276 -11.09 10.04 10.80
C ILE A 276 -12.34 10.24 11.65
N ASP A 277 -12.41 11.31 12.46
CA ASP A 277 -13.54 11.59 13.35
C ASP A 277 -14.85 11.86 12.58
N HIS A 278 -14.74 12.41 11.36
CA HIS A 278 -15.89 12.64 10.48
C HIS A 278 -16.15 11.49 9.50
N ASN A 279 -15.46 10.35 9.65
CA ASN A 279 -15.52 9.19 8.75
C ASN A 279 -15.20 9.54 7.28
N ILE A 280 -14.27 10.47 7.07
CA ILE A 280 -13.75 10.83 5.75
C ILE A 280 -12.49 9.99 5.51
N PRO A 281 -12.41 9.23 4.40
CA PRO A 281 -11.21 8.47 4.03
C PRO A 281 -9.94 9.32 4.03
N LEU A 282 -8.87 8.79 4.61
CA LEU A 282 -7.59 9.46 4.79
C LEU A 282 -6.45 8.62 4.22
N ILE A 283 -5.68 9.18 3.28
CA ILE A 283 -4.44 8.57 2.77
C ILE A 283 -3.24 9.43 3.20
N THR A 284 -2.23 8.78 3.77
CA THR A 284 -1.01 9.44 4.27
C THR A 284 0.26 9.07 3.51
N ASN A 285 0.13 8.30 2.42
CA ASN A 285 1.22 7.91 1.54
C ASN A 285 0.99 8.39 0.09
N ASP A 286 2.02 8.92 -0.56
CA ASP A 286 1.91 9.50 -1.90
C ASP A 286 1.72 8.46 -3.00
N ARG A 287 2.41 7.30 -2.92
CA ARG A 287 2.25 6.21 -3.90
C ARG A 287 0.88 5.56 -3.80
N LEU A 288 0.39 5.32 -2.57
CA LEU A 288 -0.95 4.79 -2.37
C LEU A 288 -2.01 5.77 -2.88
N ALA A 289 -1.84 7.07 -2.60
CA ALA A 289 -2.74 8.11 -3.11
C ALA A 289 -2.74 8.19 -4.64
N ASP A 290 -1.58 8.22 -5.29
CA ASP A 290 -1.48 8.20 -6.77
C ASP A 290 -2.14 6.93 -7.36
N ALA A 291 -1.85 5.76 -6.79
CA ALA A 291 -2.40 4.50 -7.27
C ALA A 291 -3.93 4.42 -7.08
N PHE A 292 -4.45 4.85 -5.92
CA PHE A 292 -5.88 4.88 -5.64
C PHE A 292 -6.62 5.87 -6.55
N ILE A 293 -6.10 7.10 -6.72
CA ILE A 293 -6.68 8.10 -7.63
C ILE A 293 -6.75 7.57 -9.05
N ARG A 294 -5.64 7.01 -9.56
CA ARG A 294 -5.61 6.45 -10.91
C ARG A 294 -6.62 5.33 -11.07
N ALA A 295 -6.71 4.43 -10.09
CA ALA A 295 -7.67 3.35 -10.11
C ALA A 295 -9.09 3.90 -10.27
N PHE A 296 -9.63 4.68 -9.30
CA PHE A 296 -11.02 5.13 -9.39
C PHE A 296 -11.30 6.15 -10.51
N CYS A 297 -10.28 6.81 -11.08
CA CYS A 297 -10.47 7.68 -12.25
C CYS A 297 -10.48 6.92 -13.58
N SER A 298 -9.86 5.73 -13.63
CA SER A 298 -9.77 4.90 -14.84
C SER A 298 -10.91 3.91 -15.02
N MET A 299 -11.67 3.62 -13.95
CA MET A 299 -12.71 2.60 -13.90
C MET A 299 -13.89 3.10 -13.07
N ASN A 300 -15.10 2.69 -13.43
CA ASN A 300 -16.30 2.93 -12.66
C ASN A 300 -16.49 1.80 -11.63
N GLU A 301 -17.31 2.03 -10.61
CA GLU A 301 -17.64 0.98 -9.61
C GLU A 301 -18.28 -0.26 -10.26
N GLU A 302 -19.01 -0.07 -11.36
CA GLU A 302 -19.66 -1.14 -12.13
C GLU A 302 -18.65 -2.03 -12.89
N ASP A 303 -17.42 -1.54 -13.12
CA ASP A 303 -16.36 -2.27 -13.80
C ASP A 303 -15.58 -3.21 -12.85
N ILE A 304 -15.94 -3.23 -11.56
CA ILE A 304 -15.34 -4.11 -10.55
C ILE A 304 -16.02 -5.49 -10.63
N ASP A 305 -15.38 -6.40 -11.34
CA ASP A 305 -15.87 -7.77 -11.51
C ASP A 305 -15.81 -8.55 -10.18
N ILE A 306 -16.95 -9.09 -9.75
CA ILE A 306 -17.04 -10.01 -8.61
C ILE A 306 -16.97 -11.44 -9.14
N LYS A 307 -15.78 -12.02 -9.09
CA LYS A 307 -15.53 -13.42 -9.44
C LYS A 307 -15.29 -14.25 -8.18
N SER A 308 -15.70 -15.51 -8.21
CA SER A 308 -15.34 -16.49 -7.20
C SER A 308 -13.83 -16.79 -7.24
N TRP A 309 -13.29 -17.31 -6.14
CA TRP A 309 -11.86 -17.65 -6.07
C TRP A 309 -11.44 -18.73 -7.07
N ASP A 310 -12.37 -19.60 -7.50
CA ASP A 310 -12.07 -20.65 -8.46
C ASP A 310 -11.97 -20.14 -9.91
N GLU A 311 -12.57 -18.98 -10.20
CA GLU A 311 -12.55 -18.34 -11.53
C GLU A 311 -11.25 -17.59 -11.84
N TYR A 312 -10.49 -17.21 -10.81
CA TYR A 312 -9.11 -16.70 -10.92
C TYR A 312 -8.15 -17.88 -10.82
#